data_AF-A0A7V1H3M6-F1
#
_entry.id   AF-A0A7V1H3M6-F1
#
_cell.length_a   1.000
_cell.length_b   1.000
_cell.length_c   1.000
_cell.angle_alpha   90.00
_cell.angle_beta   90.00
_cell.angle_gamma   90.00
#
_symmetry.space_group_name_H-M   'P 1'
#
loop_
_entity.id
_entity.type
_entity.pdbx_description
1 polymer ?
#
loop_
_entity_poly.entity_id
_entity_poly.type
_entity_poly.pdbx_seq_one_letter_code
_entity_poly.pdbx_strand_id
1 'polypeptide(L)'
;MIKYNRMVFFLTAFFVMLCFLPLRAQDKEFIKETAKYVEDGKEFYENKNYYEAVEVLTEVLKRDPWNDKAKILLEKTLEKIEDLTGRLKDGFEFLDKGDIDGAYENFLYVKDNSNPKEEDLYGLLAGGFNSIEKMKKRKVYEKIINKGDGFLDQKEFDAALDLFSFAEKFYPEGELASIKYENADLEKTVNGIRMDAIHFFSENDLGGSRIEWNNLLEYKPDDEEARIYLSKIFFKESEKDRLTALAKSYFDNGVILFNSKQYEESIDQFENAIAMNYKIEVSRDYIERAREALKKKTREESSKMAVDVARFLREGIKQYNLEQYKKALSVLNEGLLIDPENTQIQEYIIRATIALKREEEKSVSLFSPFYKLINDLRRLGDRAYATGNYTGSIKFWEEILLIFPFNEKARLGMTRALRKTDPSLAREILAGMFEDAKSYSRREKKREAIAKLKLILDVDSRHRDARALLKELEDENKKKEEQKVVSKKDRRQAKDLYDKGVKLYGKENLPEALQAWKKALELDPEFDEARVYLARAETQLRTLEKIGAGLAEETSALSEDVRIKLKKHYLEGINYYMSGLYKEAITEWEEIIKIDPAYESVVQNIERAKKRLNV
;
A
#
# COMPACT_ATOMS: atom_id res chain seq x y z
N MET A 1 77.57 -63.53 15.20
CA MET A 1 77.13 -64.95 15.25
C MET A 1 77.86 -65.90 14.29
N ILE A 2 78.24 -65.51 13.06
CA ILE A 2 78.82 -66.45 12.07
C ILE A 2 80.28 -66.89 12.38
N LYS A 3 81.05 -66.13 13.17
CA LYS A 3 82.43 -66.49 13.55
C LYS A 3 82.54 -67.53 14.68
N TYR A 4 81.55 -67.65 15.57
CA TYR A 4 81.64 -68.50 16.77
C TYR A 4 81.11 -69.93 16.57
N ASN A 5 80.17 -70.14 15.63
CA ASN A 5 79.70 -71.49 15.28
C ASN A 5 80.78 -72.37 14.61
N ARG A 6 81.92 -71.80 14.20
CA ARG A 6 83.05 -72.56 13.64
C ARG A 6 83.99 -73.15 14.69
N MET A 7 84.00 -72.62 15.92
CA MET A 7 84.95 -73.05 16.94
C MET A 7 84.47 -74.31 17.68
N VAL A 8 83.15 -74.43 17.90
CA VAL A 8 82.52 -75.59 18.56
C VAL A 8 82.55 -76.85 17.68
N PHE A 9 82.58 -76.71 16.35
CA PHE A 9 82.64 -77.85 15.43
C PHE A 9 84.05 -78.46 15.23
N PHE A 10 85.11 -77.79 15.70
CA PHE A 10 86.50 -78.25 15.50
C PHE A 10 87.06 -79.16 16.61
N LEU A 11 86.32 -79.35 17.71
CA LEU A 11 86.81 -80.04 18.92
C LEU A 11 86.35 -81.50 19.07
N THR A 12 85.52 -82.03 18.17
CA THR A 12 85.02 -83.42 18.24
C THR A 12 85.81 -84.43 17.40
N ALA A 13 86.86 -84.03 16.67
CA ALA A 13 87.54 -84.89 15.69
C ALA A 13 88.99 -85.30 16.03
N PHE A 14 89.59 -84.85 17.14
CA PHE A 14 91.02 -85.07 17.42
C PHE A 14 91.30 -86.19 18.44
N PHE A 15 90.48 -87.24 18.47
CA PHE A 15 90.55 -88.31 19.48
C PHE A 15 90.71 -89.71 18.86
N VAL A 16 91.70 -89.95 17.98
CA VAL A 16 92.14 -91.31 17.59
C VAL A 16 93.65 -91.34 17.24
N MET A 17 94.39 -92.23 17.92
CA MET A 17 95.73 -92.78 17.63
C MET A 17 96.96 -91.86 17.63
N LEU A 18 97.86 -92.05 18.62
CA LEU A 18 99.26 -92.48 18.40
C LEU A 18 100.04 -92.78 19.71
N CYS A 19 100.30 -94.08 19.89
CA CYS A 19 101.46 -94.82 20.43
C CYS A 19 102.42 -94.29 21.52
N PHE A 20 102.60 -95.16 22.53
CA PHE A 20 103.71 -95.40 23.48
C PHE A 20 105.10 -94.78 23.22
N LEU A 21 105.68 -94.13 24.25
CA LEU A 21 107.08 -94.25 24.77
C LEU A 21 107.26 -93.34 26.05
N PRO A 22 108.27 -93.57 26.92
CA PRO A 22 108.20 -93.27 28.36
C PRO A 22 108.76 -91.91 28.80
N LEU A 23 108.22 -91.42 29.94
CA LEU A 23 108.55 -90.17 30.64
C LEU A 23 110.06 -90.02 30.97
N ARG A 24 110.60 -88.80 30.79
CA ARG A 24 111.99 -88.44 31.14
C ARG A 24 112.01 -87.04 31.78
N ALA A 25 112.98 -86.82 32.67
CA ALA A 25 113.10 -85.72 33.65
C ALA A 25 112.93 -84.24 33.19
N GLN A 26 112.63 -83.93 31.93
CA GLN A 26 112.09 -82.62 31.49
C GLN A 26 110.63 -82.39 31.98
N ASP A 27 109.95 -83.43 32.45
CA ASP A 27 108.55 -83.37 32.89
C ASP A 27 108.30 -82.49 34.12
N LYS A 28 109.27 -82.26 35.01
CA LYS A 28 109.02 -81.47 36.25
C LYS A 28 108.91 -79.97 36.03
N GLU A 29 109.65 -79.43 35.05
CA GLU A 29 109.58 -77.99 34.69
C GLU A 29 108.40 -77.75 33.75
N PHE A 30 108.15 -78.69 32.83
CA PHE A 30 106.99 -78.75 31.94
C PHE A 30 105.64 -78.81 32.69
N ILE A 31 105.52 -79.65 33.73
CA ILE A 31 104.34 -79.71 34.61
C ILE A 31 104.15 -78.42 35.42
N LYS A 32 105.25 -77.74 35.78
CA LYS A 32 105.20 -76.51 36.61
C LYS A 32 104.78 -75.29 35.79
N GLU A 33 105.21 -75.22 34.53
CA GLU A 33 104.83 -74.15 33.60
C GLU A 33 103.38 -74.31 33.12
N THR A 34 102.95 -75.52 32.75
CA THR A 34 101.54 -75.82 32.43
C THR A 34 100.61 -75.62 33.63
N ALA A 35 101.03 -75.98 34.85
CA ALA A 35 100.26 -75.68 36.06
C ALA A 35 100.07 -74.17 36.30
N LYS A 36 101.05 -73.34 35.93
CA LYS A 36 100.94 -71.88 36.02
C LYS A 36 99.89 -71.34 35.04
N TYR A 37 99.91 -71.77 33.78
CA TYR A 37 98.90 -71.35 32.80
C TYR A 37 97.48 -71.85 33.14
N VAL A 38 97.34 -73.00 33.82
CA VAL A 38 96.03 -73.45 34.35
C VAL A 38 95.55 -72.54 35.49
N GLU A 39 96.44 -72.11 36.39
CA GLU A 39 96.09 -71.13 37.42
C GLU A 39 95.80 -69.75 36.82
N ASP A 40 96.51 -69.32 35.77
CA ASP A 40 96.22 -68.07 35.05
C ASP A 40 94.82 -68.14 34.39
N GLY A 41 94.48 -69.26 33.74
CA GLY A 41 93.15 -69.49 33.17
C GLY A 41 92.04 -69.56 34.23
N LYS A 42 92.36 -70.09 35.42
CA LYS A 42 91.47 -70.09 36.59
C LYS A 42 91.29 -68.70 37.18
N GLU A 43 92.35 -67.90 37.25
CA GLU A 43 92.29 -66.50 37.66
C GLU A 43 91.41 -65.69 36.70
N PHE A 44 91.57 -65.87 35.39
CA PHE A 44 90.68 -65.25 34.41
C PHE A 44 89.23 -65.70 34.58
N TYR A 45 88.98 -66.99 34.83
CA TYR A 45 87.64 -67.52 35.11
C TYR A 45 87.03 -66.93 36.40
N GLU A 46 87.79 -66.87 37.49
CA GLU A 46 87.35 -66.28 38.77
C GLU A 46 87.10 -64.78 38.65
N ASN A 47 87.88 -64.10 37.82
CA ASN A 47 87.69 -62.70 37.46
C ASN A 47 86.61 -62.49 36.37
N LYS A 48 85.86 -63.54 36.00
CA LYS A 48 84.77 -63.51 35.00
C LYS A 48 85.21 -63.03 33.61
N ASN A 49 86.50 -63.16 33.30
CA ASN A 49 87.09 -62.86 32.00
C ASN A 49 87.14 -64.14 31.19
N TYR A 50 85.97 -64.60 30.74
CA TYR A 50 85.80 -65.96 30.25
C TYR A 50 86.43 -66.16 28.87
N TYR A 51 86.45 -65.14 28.02
CA TYR A 51 87.07 -65.27 26.69
C TYR A 51 88.59 -65.45 26.80
N GLU A 52 89.25 -64.69 27.65
CA GLU A 52 90.67 -64.84 27.95
C GLU A 52 90.96 -66.13 28.72
N ALA A 53 90.05 -66.56 29.60
CA ALA A 53 90.14 -67.88 30.22
C ALA A 53 90.07 -68.99 29.17
N VAL A 54 89.17 -68.91 28.18
CA VAL A 54 89.11 -69.87 27.06
C VAL A 54 90.42 -69.85 26.27
N GLU A 55 90.95 -68.68 25.94
CA GLU A 55 92.20 -68.55 25.17
C GLU A 55 93.37 -69.22 25.90
N VAL A 56 93.57 -68.88 27.18
CA VAL A 56 94.65 -69.43 28.01
C VAL A 56 94.47 -70.93 28.24
N LEU A 57 93.26 -71.41 28.55
CA LEU A 57 93.00 -72.84 28.78
C LEU A 57 93.10 -73.66 27.48
N THR A 58 92.75 -73.09 26.34
CA THR A 58 92.94 -73.74 25.03
C THR A 58 94.43 -73.86 24.71
N GLU A 59 95.24 -72.83 25.00
CA GLU A 59 96.69 -72.90 24.88
C GLU A 59 97.31 -73.96 25.81
N VAL A 60 96.77 -74.15 27.02
CA VAL A 60 97.16 -75.27 27.89
C VAL A 60 96.88 -76.60 27.20
N LEU A 61 95.67 -76.83 26.68
CA LEU A 61 95.28 -78.10 26.06
C LEU A 61 96.01 -78.38 24.74
N LYS A 62 96.49 -77.35 24.02
CA LYS A 62 97.39 -77.55 22.88
C LYS A 62 98.74 -78.13 23.29
N ARG A 63 99.22 -77.81 24.49
CA ARG A 63 100.52 -78.23 25.04
C ARG A 63 100.42 -79.53 25.85
N ASP A 64 99.31 -79.71 26.56
CA ASP A 64 98.98 -80.88 27.37
C ASP A 64 97.50 -81.30 27.14
N PRO A 65 97.24 -82.11 26.10
CA PRO A 65 95.87 -82.51 25.72
C PRO A 65 95.12 -83.36 26.76
N TRP A 66 95.83 -83.90 27.76
CA TRP A 66 95.27 -84.80 28.78
C TRP A 66 95.06 -84.10 30.14
N ASN A 67 95.18 -82.77 30.18
CA ASN A 67 95.00 -82.01 31.40
C ASN A 67 93.52 -81.93 31.81
N ASP A 68 93.09 -82.87 32.67
CA ASP A 68 91.71 -82.94 33.14
C ASP A 68 91.22 -81.65 33.80
N LYS A 69 92.11 -80.94 34.51
CA LYS A 69 91.77 -79.68 35.18
C LYS A 69 91.48 -78.57 34.18
N ALA A 70 92.32 -78.43 33.16
CA ALA A 70 92.13 -77.43 32.10
C ALA A 70 90.88 -77.74 31.27
N LYS A 71 90.61 -79.02 30.98
CA LYS A 71 89.41 -79.44 30.24
C LYS A 71 88.11 -79.15 30.99
N ILE A 72 88.04 -79.55 32.26
CA ILE A 72 86.87 -79.29 33.11
C ILE A 72 86.63 -77.78 33.27
N LEU A 73 87.70 -77.01 33.48
CA LEU A 73 87.60 -75.57 33.63
C LEU A 73 87.19 -74.91 32.30
N LEU A 74 87.73 -75.35 31.17
CA LEU A 74 87.35 -74.86 29.84
C LEU A 74 85.87 -75.14 29.53
N GLU A 75 85.37 -76.35 29.82
CA GLU A 75 83.95 -76.69 29.67
C GLU A 75 83.07 -75.75 30.50
N LYS A 76 83.41 -75.54 31.79
CA LYS A 76 82.71 -74.58 32.66
C LYS A 76 82.77 -73.14 32.16
N THR A 77 83.90 -72.72 31.57
CA THR A 77 84.07 -71.39 30.99
C THR A 77 83.18 -71.21 29.75
N LEU A 78 83.10 -72.23 28.89
CA LEU A 78 82.26 -72.22 27.69
C LEU A 78 80.76 -72.20 28.05
N GLU A 79 80.34 -72.97 29.06
CA GLU A 79 78.95 -72.92 29.58
C GLU A 79 78.58 -71.51 30.07
N LYS A 80 79.53 -70.81 30.72
CA LYS A 80 79.31 -69.41 31.15
C LYS A 80 79.18 -68.45 29.97
N ILE A 81 80.00 -68.60 28.94
CA ILE A 81 79.89 -67.80 27.72
C ILE A 81 78.54 -68.06 27.01
N GLU A 82 78.10 -69.31 26.93
CA GLU A 82 76.81 -69.67 26.32
C GLU A 82 75.63 -69.06 27.09
N ASP A 83 75.63 -69.14 28.44
CA ASP A 83 74.61 -68.50 29.28
C ASP A 83 74.58 -66.98 29.07
N LEU A 84 75.73 -66.31 29.12
CA LEU A 84 75.81 -64.85 28.95
C LEU A 84 75.39 -64.39 27.56
N THR A 85 75.79 -65.10 26.51
CA THR A 85 75.40 -64.77 25.14
C THR A 85 73.93 -65.09 24.86
N GLY A 86 73.38 -66.14 25.47
CA GLY A 86 71.95 -66.45 25.46
C GLY A 86 71.13 -65.34 26.11
N ARG A 87 71.52 -64.92 27.32
CA ARG A 87 70.89 -63.80 28.05
C ARG A 87 70.95 -62.49 27.29
N LEU A 88 72.09 -62.20 26.66
CA LEU A 88 72.24 -61.00 25.83
C LEU A 88 71.26 -61.05 24.64
N LYS A 89 71.13 -62.20 23.97
CA LYS A 89 70.20 -62.39 22.86
C LYS A 89 68.75 -62.22 23.33
N ASP A 90 68.36 -62.86 24.42
CA ASP A 90 67.03 -62.73 25.03
C ASP A 90 66.73 -61.26 25.36
N GLY A 91 67.72 -60.53 25.90
CA GLY A 91 67.61 -59.11 26.18
C GLY A 91 67.22 -58.29 24.94
N PHE A 92 67.86 -58.52 23.79
CA PHE A 92 67.46 -57.86 22.53
C PHE A 92 66.09 -58.34 22.02
N GLU A 93 65.74 -59.63 22.16
CA GLU A 93 64.41 -60.12 21.79
C GLU A 93 63.30 -59.50 22.65
N PHE A 94 63.56 -59.22 23.93
CA PHE A 94 62.64 -58.47 24.79
C PHE A 94 62.51 -57.02 24.33
N LEU A 95 63.60 -56.36 23.90
CA LEU A 95 63.53 -55.02 23.30
C LEU A 95 62.66 -55.00 22.04
N ASP A 96 62.82 -55.98 21.14
CA ASP A 96 62.03 -56.09 19.91
C ASP A 96 60.53 -56.29 20.20
N LYS A 97 60.21 -56.95 21.32
CA LYS A 97 58.84 -57.10 21.83
C LYS A 97 58.33 -55.89 22.62
N GLY A 98 59.18 -54.88 22.86
CA GLY A 98 58.86 -53.68 23.63
C GLY A 98 58.90 -53.85 25.15
N ASP A 99 59.39 -55.00 25.64
CA ASP A 99 59.57 -55.28 27.06
C ASP A 99 60.92 -54.75 27.55
N ILE A 100 60.88 -53.54 28.09
CA ILE A 100 62.07 -52.83 28.56
C ILE A 100 62.61 -53.45 29.85
N ASP A 101 61.72 -53.95 30.72
CA ASP A 101 62.10 -54.44 32.04
C ASP A 101 62.75 -55.82 31.90
N GLY A 102 62.16 -56.72 31.09
CA GLY A 102 62.78 -58.00 30.74
C GLY A 102 64.13 -57.86 30.04
N ALA A 103 64.27 -56.87 29.16
CA ALA A 103 65.56 -56.58 28.53
C ALA A 103 66.59 -56.04 29.53
N TYR A 104 66.19 -55.13 30.42
CA TYR A 104 67.06 -54.56 31.45
C TYR A 104 67.58 -55.63 32.41
N GLU A 105 66.71 -56.53 32.86
CA GLU A 105 67.10 -57.65 33.75
C GLU A 105 68.14 -58.57 33.10
N ASN A 106 67.93 -58.93 31.83
CA ASN A 106 68.88 -59.79 31.12
C ASN A 106 70.22 -59.09 30.86
N PHE A 107 70.22 -57.80 30.46
CA PHE A 107 71.46 -57.03 30.31
C PHE A 107 72.17 -56.80 31.64
N LEU A 108 71.44 -56.56 32.73
CA LEU A 108 72.02 -56.42 34.06
C LEU A 108 72.65 -57.73 34.53
N TYR A 109 71.99 -58.87 34.29
CA TYR A 109 72.57 -60.18 34.58
C TYR A 109 73.87 -60.41 33.81
N VAL A 110 73.93 -60.07 32.52
CA VAL A 110 75.15 -60.16 31.72
C VAL A 110 76.24 -59.27 32.33
N LYS A 111 75.93 -58.00 32.61
CA LYS A 111 76.84 -57.02 33.22
C LYS A 111 77.44 -57.51 34.54
N ASP A 112 76.61 -58.07 35.42
CA ASP A 112 77.01 -58.46 36.77
C ASP A 112 77.81 -59.78 36.78
N ASN A 113 77.70 -60.57 35.71
CA ASN A 113 78.34 -61.88 35.59
C ASN A 113 79.51 -61.93 34.57
N SER A 114 79.88 -60.80 33.94
CA SER A 114 81.02 -60.66 33.02
C SER A 114 82.10 -59.68 33.52
N ASN A 115 83.27 -59.63 32.87
CA ASN A 115 84.32 -58.66 33.14
C ASN A 115 84.28 -57.45 32.18
N PRO A 116 84.35 -56.18 32.66
CA PRO A 116 84.39 -54.98 31.81
C PRO A 116 85.50 -54.91 30.76
N LYS A 117 86.53 -55.74 30.85
CA LYS A 117 87.61 -55.82 29.87
C LYS A 117 87.24 -56.62 28.61
N GLU A 118 86.13 -57.36 28.62
CA GLU A 118 85.63 -58.10 27.45
C GLU A 118 85.00 -57.14 26.41
N GLU A 119 85.81 -56.61 25.50
CA GLU A 119 85.39 -55.58 24.53
C GLU A 119 84.18 -56.00 23.66
N ASP A 120 84.19 -57.23 23.14
CA ASP A 120 83.12 -57.75 22.26
C ASP A 120 81.76 -57.82 22.96
N LEU A 121 81.74 -58.24 24.23
CA LEU A 121 80.52 -58.38 25.02
C LEU A 121 80.01 -57.02 25.50
N TYR A 122 80.90 -56.17 26.01
CA TYR A 122 80.53 -54.85 26.52
C TYR A 122 80.10 -53.88 25.41
N GLY A 123 80.61 -54.02 24.18
CA GLY A 123 80.12 -53.26 23.03
C GLY A 123 78.65 -53.53 22.72
N LEU A 124 78.24 -54.81 22.70
CA LEU A 124 76.85 -55.20 22.49
C LEU A 124 75.96 -54.81 23.68
N LEU A 125 76.44 -55.01 24.90
CA LEU A 125 75.73 -54.66 26.12
C LEU A 125 75.45 -53.14 26.22
N ALA A 126 76.44 -52.31 25.86
CA ALA A 126 76.26 -50.87 25.76
C ALA A 126 75.21 -50.49 24.69
N GLY A 127 75.21 -51.17 23.55
CA GLY A 127 74.16 -51.04 22.53
C GLY A 127 72.76 -51.39 23.06
N GLY A 128 72.64 -52.44 23.89
CA GLY A 128 71.41 -52.84 24.56
C GLY A 128 70.88 -51.78 25.52
N PHE A 129 71.72 -51.27 26.43
CA PHE A 129 71.32 -50.20 27.36
C PHE A 129 71.00 -48.87 26.65
N ASN A 130 71.72 -48.52 25.59
CA ASN A 130 71.39 -47.35 24.76
C ASN A 130 70.02 -47.51 24.09
N SER A 131 69.68 -48.72 23.63
CA SER A 131 68.37 -49.03 23.06
C SER A 131 67.25 -48.91 24.10
N ILE A 132 67.50 -49.35 25.35
CA ILE A 132 66.58 -49.13 26.48
C ILE A 132 66.37 -47.64 26.74
N GLU A 133 67.44 -46.85 26.82
CA GLU A 133 67.34 -45.42 27.07
C GLU A 133 66.55 -44.72 25.96
N LYS A 134 66.83 -45.07 24.70
CA LYS A 134 66.10 -44.56 23.53
C LYS A 134 64.61 -44.88 23.60
N MET A 135 64.23 -46.11 23.94
CA MET A 135 62.82 -46.49 24.10
C MET A 135 62.14 -45.80 25.28
N LYS A 136 62.84 -45.60 26.41
CA LYS A 136 62.30 -44.81 27.53
C LYS A 136 62.06 -43.36 27.13
N LYS A 137 63.00 -42.74 26.42
CA LYS A 137 62.84 -41.38 25.86
C LYS A 137 61.67 -41.31 24.89
N ARG A 138 61.51 -42.29 23.99
CA ARG A 138 60.36 -42.37 23.07
C ARG A 138 59.02 -42.44 23.81
N LYS A 139 58.87 -43.26 24.86
CA LYS A 139 57.63 -43.32 25.67
C LYS A 139 57.29 -41.98 26.33
N VAL A 140 58.30 -41.22 26.77
CA VAL A 140 58.10 -39.88 27.33
C VAL A 140 57.71 -38.88 26.25
N TYR A 141 58.36 -38.94 25.09
CA TYR A 141 58.02 -38.14 23.91
C TYR A 141 56.56 -38.33 23.50
N GLU A 142 56.08 -39.56 23.39
CA GLU A 142 54.68 -39.88 23.05
C GLU A 142 53.69 -39.28 24.08
N LYS A 143 54.04 -39.30 25.37
CA LYS A 143 53.23 -38.63 26.41
C LYS A 143 53.19 -37.11 26.25
N ILE A 144 54.31 -36.49 25.86
CA ILE A 144 54.37 -35.04 25.63
C ILE A 144 53.50 -34.67 24.42
N ILE A 145 53.61 -35.43 23.31
CA ILE A 145 52.78 -35.24 22.12
C ILE A 145 51.29 -35.35 22.47
N ASN A 146 50.88 -36.40 23.18
CA ASN A 146 49.48 -36.59 23.58
C ASN A 146 48.96 -35.45 24.47
N LYS A 147 49.83 -34.88 25.31
CA LYS A 147 49.46 -33.72 26.13
C LYS A 147 49.32 -32.45 25.29
N GLY A 148 50.20 -32.25 24.30
CA GLY A 148 50.09 -31.18 23.31
C GLY A 148 48.79 -31.28 22.52
N ASP A 149 48.43 -32.48 22.06
CA ASP A 149 47.15 -32.75 21.39
C ASP A 149 45.96 -32.38 22.30
N GLY A 150 46.03 -32.71 23.59
CA GLY A 150 45.01 -32.33 24.56
C GLY A 150 44.81 -30.81 24.73
N PHE A 151 45.88 -30.01 24.62
CA PHE A 151 45.77 -28.55 24.62
C PHE A 151 45.22 -28.02 23.29
N LEU A 152 45.57 -28.64 22.17
CA LEU A 152 45.04 -28.30 20.86
C LEU A 152 43.51 -28.53 20.79
N ASP A 153 43.03 -29.66 21.32
CA ASP A 153 41.59 -29.96 21.45
C ASP A 153 40.84 -28.91 22.28
N GLN A 154 41.51 -28.33 23.29
CA GLN A 154 40.99 -27.26 24.13
C GLN A 154 41.15 -25.87 23.51
N LYS A 155 41.75 -25.77 22.31
CA LYS A 155 42.09 -24.52 21.62
C LYS A 155 43.09 -23.64 22.38
N GLU A 156 43.89 -24.24 23.27
CA GLU A 156 45.00 -23.59 23.96
C GLU A 156 46.27 -23.68 23.09
N PHE A 157 46.25 -22.97 21.95
CA PHE A 157 47.25 -23.12 20.90
C PHE A 157 48.69 -22.81 21.37
N ASP A 158 48.89 -21.78 22.18
CA ASP A 158 50.23 -21.42 22.68
C ASP A 158 50.82 -22.53 23.55
N ALA A 159 50.01 -23.12 24.43
CA ALA A 159 50.45 -24.23 25.29
C ALA A 159 50.76 -25.49 24.48
N ALA A 160 49.99 -25.77 23.42
CA ALA A 160 50.24 -26.86 22.50
C ALA A 160 51.55 -26.67 21.71
N LEU A 161 51.77 -25.47 21.15
CA LEU A 161 52.98 -25.11 20.40
C LEU A 161 54.23 -25.22 21.27
N ASP A 162 54.18 -24.74 22.52
CA ASP A 162 55.28 -24.87 23.49
C ASP A 162 55.63 -26.33 23.76
N LEU A 163 54.62 -27.20 23.94
CA LEU A 163 54.83 -28.63 24.15
C LEU A 163 55.39 -29.35 22.92
N PHE A 164 54.93 -29.02 21.71
CA PHE A 164 55.45 -29.62 20.49
C PHE A 164 56.90 -29.18 20.21
N SER A 165 57.22 -27.89 20.42
CA SER A 165 58.60 -27.40 20.33
C SER A 165 59.52 -28.05 21.37
N PHE A 166 59.00 -28.28 22.58
CA PHE A 166 59.74 -29.01 23.61
C PHE A 166 59.95 -30.49 23.22
N ALA A 167 58.92 -31.16 22.70
CA ALA A 167 59.01 -32.55 22.25
C ALA A 167 60.07 -32.73 21.14
N GLU A 168 60.12 -31.81 20.17
CA GLU A 168 61.11 -31.81 19.11
C GLU A 168 62.54 -31.70 19.65
N LYS A 169 62.78 -30.79 20.60
CA LYS A 169 64.10 -30.63 21.25
C LYS A 169 64.47 -31.83 22.13
N PHE A 170 63.49 -32.43 22.80
CA PHE A 170 63.69 -33.54 23.73
C PHE A 170 64.01 -34.85 22.99
N TYR A 171 63.38 -35.10 21.84
CA TYR A 171 63.59 -36.29 21.03
C TYR A 171 63.62 -35.92 19.54
N PRO A 172 64.77 -35.42 19.03
CA PRO A 172 64.90 -34.91 17.65
C PRO A 172 64.66 -35.95 16.56
N GLU A 173 64.78 -37.24 16.88
CA GLU A 173 64.47 -38.34 15.96
C GLU A 173 62.95 -38.59 15.80
N GLY A 174 62.11 -37.88 16.55
CA GLY A 174 60.67 -38.00 16.51
C GLY A 174 60.03 -37.09 15.46
N GLU A 175 59.59 -37.68 14.36
CA GLU A 175 59.03 -36.95 13.20
C GLU A 175 57.69 -36.24 13.50
N LEU A 176 56.94 -36.67 14.52
CA LEU A 176 55.58 -36.16 14.78
C LEU A 176 55.55 -34.73 15.35
N ALA A 177 56.57 -34.31 16.10
CA ALA A 177 56.54 -33.05 16.83
C ALA A 177 56.50 -31.83 15.90
N SER A 178 57.33 -31.84 14.85
CA SER A 178 57.37 -30.79 13.85
C SER A 178 56.05 -30.70 13.06
N ILE A 179 55.52 -31.84 12.60
CA ILE A 179 54.23 -31.90 11.89
C ILE A 179 53.08 -31.37 12.79
N LYS A 180 53.07 -31.76 14.07
CA LYS A 180 52.07 -31.31 15.04
C LYS A 180 52.18 -29.81 15.33
N TYR A 181 53.41 -29.29 15.42
CA TYR A 181 53.66 -27.86 15.58
C TYR A 181 53.12 -27.05 14.39
N GLU A 182 53.46 -27.44 13.16
CA GLU A 182 52.99 -26.75 11.94
C GLU A 182 51.45 -26.76 11.84
N ASN A 183 50.82 -27.91 12.13
CA ASN A 183 49.36 -28.02 12.14
C ASN A 183 48.73 -27.12 13.23
N ALA A 184 49.30 -27.10 14.43
CA ALA A 184 48.78 -26.27 15.53
C ALA A 184 48.93 -24.77 15.23
N ASP A 185 50.01 -24.35 14.60
CA ASP A 185 50.25 -22.94 14.24
C ASP A 185 49.30 -22.48 13.13
N LEU A 186 49.06 -23.35 12.13
CA LEU A 186 48.04 -23.12 11.11
C LEU A 186 46.65 -23.02 11.74
N GLU A 187 46.28 -23.93 12.65
CA GLU A 187 44.98 -23.89 13.33
C GLU A 187 44.80 -22.65 14.20
N LYS A 188 45.84 -22.21 14.90
CA LYS A 188 45.85 -20.96 15.66
C LYS A 188 45.56 -19.76 14.75
N THR A 189 46.27 -19.67 13.62
CA THR A 189 46.10 -18.59 12.64
C THR A 189 44.68 -18.58 12.07
N VAL A 190 44.18 -19.75 11.63
CA VAL A 190 42.80 -19.92 11.14
C VAL A 190 41.77 -19.55 12.20
N ASN A 191 42.00 -19.90 13.47
CA ASN A 191 41.10 -19.55 14.56
C ASN A 191 41.06 -18.03 14.81
N GLY A 192 42.21 -17.37 14.79
CA GLY A 192 42.30 -15.91 14.92
C GLY A 192 41.50 -15.19 13.84
N ILE A 193 41.78 -15.50 12.56
CA ILE A 193 41.06 -14.91 11.42
C ILE A 193 39.56 -15.14 11.54
N ARG A 194 39.14 -16.34 11.98
CA ARG A 194 37.73 -16.68 12.20
C ARG A 194 37.08 -15.78 13.25
N MET A 195 37.75 -15.54 14.38
CA MET A 195 37.21 -14.70 15.45
C MET A 195 37.06 -13.25 14.98
N ASP A 196 38.04 -12.73 14.26
CA ASP A 196 37.98 -11.38 13.69
C ASP A 196 36.86 -11.26 12.66
N ALA A 197 36.72 -12.24 11.77
CA ALA A 197 35.65 -12.29 10.77
C ALA A 197 34.25 -12.28 11.41
N ILE A 198 34.06 -13.05 12.49
CA ILE A 198 32.81 -13.09 13.26
C ILE A 198 32.59 -11.76 13.99
N HIS A 199 33.64 -11.16 14.55
CA HIS A 199 33.56 -9.87 15.23
C HIS A 199 33.07 -8.77 14.28
N PHE A 200 33.71 -8.60 13.12
CA PHE A 200 33.28 -7.63 12.11
C PHE A 200 31.83 -7.88 11.66
N PHE A 201 31.43 -9.15 11.49
CA PHE A 201 30.04 -9.49 11.16
C PHE A 201 29.06 -9.03 12.24
N SER A 202 29.42 -9.20 13.53
CA SER A 202 28.58 -8.83 14.66
C SER A 202 28.41 -7.31 14.81
N GLU A 203 29.45 -6.53 14.45
CA GLU A 203 29.41 -5.07 14.36
C GLU A 203 28.69 -4.57 13.09
N ASN A 204 28.20 -5.48 12.25
CA ASN A 204 27.56 -5.21 10.97
C ASN A 204 28.52 -4.56 9.94
N ASP A 205 29.83 -4.66 10.13
CA ASP A 205 30.84 -4.40 9.11
C ASP A 205 30.98 -5.63 8.19
N LEU A 206 30.09 -5.69 7.21
CA LEU A 206 30.04 -6.78 6.23
C LEU A 206 31.26 -6.81 5.30
N GLY A 207 31.89 -5.65 5.07
CA GLY A 207 33.07 -5.51 4.22
C GLY A 207 34.30 -6.11 4.89
N GLY A 208 34.58 -5.68 6.12
CA GLY A 208 35.66 -6.25 6.93
C GLY A 208 35.49 -7.74 7.16
N SER A 209 34.28 -8.18 7.51
CA SER A 209 33.98 -9.60 7.72
C SER A 209 34.24 -10.46 6.47
N ARG A 210 33.82 -9.99 5.29
CA ARG A 210 34.05 -10.71 4.02
C ARG A 210 35.54 -10.88 3.74
N ILE A 211 36.33 -9.84 3.95
CA ILE A 211 37.78 -9.87 3.72
C ILE A 211 38.39 -10.99 4.57
N GLU A 212 38.09 -11.02 5.88
CA GLU A 212 38.64 -12.05 6.76
C GLU A 212 38.14 -13.46 6.44
N TRP A 213 36.87 -13.64 6.05
CA TRP A 213 36.40 -14.96 5.59
C TRP A 213 37.09 -15.42 4.31
N ASN A 214 37.39 -14.52 3.38
CA ASN A 214 38.17 -14.85 2.18
C ASN A 214 39.62 -15.15 2.53
N ASN A 215 40.24 -14.38 3.42
CA ASN A 215 41.59 -14.65 3.94
C ASN A 215 41.64 -16.06 4.56
N LEU A 216 40.63 -16.44 5.36
CA LEU A 216 40.54 -17.78 5.93
C LEU A 216 40.50 -18.88 4.85
N LEU A 217 39.77 -18.65 3.76
CA LEU A 217 39.68 -19.59 2.63
C LEU A 217 41.01 -19.72 1.86
N GLU A 218 41.93 -18.76 1.95
CA GLU A 218 43.29 -18.92 1.40
C GLU A 218 44.08 -20.00 2.17
N TYR A 219 43.87 -20.11 3.48
CA TYR A 219 44.48 -21.15 4.33
C TYR A 219 43.71 -22.47 4.31
N LYS A 220 42.37 -22.41 4.32
CA LYS A 220 41.47 -23.58 4.30
C LYS A 220 40.35 -23.40 3.25
N PRO A 221 40.59 -23.75 1.97
CA PRO A 221 39.62 -23.56 0.89
C PRO A 221 38.28 -24.29 1.06
N ASP A 222 38.27 -25.38 1.82
CA ASP A 222 37.10 -26.23 2.06
C ASP A 222 36.36 -25.91 3.38
N ASP A 223 36.65 -24.76 4.01
CA ASP A 223 35.96 -24.36 5.25
C ASP A 223 34.48 -24.03 4.99
N GLU A 224 33.58 -24.87 5.53
CA GLU A 224 32.14 -24.73 5.35
C GLU A 224 31.57 -23.48 6.04
N GLU A 225 32.10 -23.12 7.21
CA GLU A 225 31.60 -22.00 7.99
C GLU A 225 31.86 -20.68 7.27
N ALA A 226 33.07 -20.49 6.72
CA ALA A 226 33.41 -19.32 5.92
C ALA A 226 32.45 -19.15 4.72
N ARG A 227 32.14 -20.24 4.01
CA ARG A 227 31.18 -20.21 2.87
C ARG A 227 29.77 -19.82 3.31
N ILE A 228 29.30 -20.33 4.45
CA ILE A 228 28.00 -19.97 5.03
C ILE A 228 27.95 -18.48 5.37
N TYR A 229 28.99 -17.95 6.04
CA TYR A 229 29.03 -16.53 6.40
C TYR A 229 29.13 -15.61 5.18
N LEU A 230 29.93 -15.96 4.18
CA LEU A 230 29.97 -15.22 2.90
C LEU A 230 28.59 -15.19 2.22
N SER A 231 27.84 -16.29 2.25
CA SER A 231 26.46 -16.30 1.75
C SER A 231 25.52 -15.41 2.57
N LYS A 232 25.64 -15.39 3.90
CA LYS A 232 24.85 -14.49 4.78
C LYS A 232 25.17 -13.02 4.50
N ILE A 233 26.44 -12.70 4.30
CA ILE A 233 26.92 -11.36 3.95
C ILE A 233 26.33 -10.93 2.60
N PHE A 234 26.46 -11.77 1.57
CA PHE A 234 25.90 -11.51 0.24
C PHE A 234 24.40 -11.25 0.29
N PHE A 235 23.65 -12.04 1.05
CA PHE A 235 22.21 -11.84 1.24
C PHE A 235 21.89 -10.50 1.89
N LYS A 236 22.58 -10.14 2.98
CA LYS A 236 22.39 -8.86 3.69
C LYS A 236 22.67 -7.66 2.80
N GLU A 237 23.73 -7.71 2.00
CA GLU A 237 24.05 -6.64 1.05
C GLU A 237 23.05 -6.55 -0.08
N SER A 238 22.68 -7.69 -0.68
CA SER A 238 21.68 -7.73 -1.75
C SER A 238 20.34 -7.16 -1.30
N GLU A 239 19.93 -7.45 -0.06
CA GLU A 239 18.70 -6.88 0.50
C GLU A 239 18.83 -5.38 0.75
N LYS A 240 19.98 -4.90 1.23
CA LYS A 240 20.26 -3.46 1.36
C LYS A 240 20.18 -2.75 -0.01
N ASP A 241 20.76 -3.33 -1.04
CA ASP A 241 20.74 -2.77 -2.40
C ASP A 241 19.32 -2.76 -2.96
N ARG A 242 18.56 -3.84 -2.76
CA ARG A 242 17.15 -3.95 -3.14
C ARG A 242 16.30 -2.88 -2.45
N LEU A 243 16.44 -2.70 -1.14
CA LEU A 243 15.72 -1.67 -0.39
C LEU A 243 16.11 -0.27 -0.87
N THR A 244 17.39 -0.04 -1.16
CA THR A 244 17.86 1.23 -1.74
C THR A 244 17.24 1.50 -3.11
N ALA A 245 17.18 0.49 -3.98
CA ALA A 245 16.57 0.60 -5.30
C ALA A 245 15.06 0.85 -5.21
N LEU A 246 14.38 0.18 -4.28
CA LEU A 246 12.95 0.40 -4.02
C LEU A 246 12.69 1.82 -3.50
N ALA A 247 13.49 2.31 -2.56
CA ALA A 247 13.39 3.68 -2.04
C ALA A 247 13.61 4.73 -3.14
N LYS A 248 14.58 4.49 -4.03
CA LYS A 248 14.78 5.31 -5.22
C LYS A 248 13.58 5.26 -6.16
N SER A 249 12.98 4.09 -6.38
CA SER A 249 11.79 3.95 -7.21
C SER A 249 10.60 4.74 -6.65
N TYR A 250 10.37 4.71 -5.34
CA TYR A 250 9.34 5.53 -4.70
C TYR A 250 9.60 7.02 -4.95
N PHE A 251 10.83 7.49 -4.75
CA PHE A 251 11.18 8.88 -5.02
C PHE A 251 10.96 9.28 -6.49
N ASP A 252 11.46 8.48 -7.43
CA ASP A 252 11.35 8.78 -8.86
C ASP A 252 9.88 8.78 -9.32
N ASN A 253 9.07 7.83 -8.83
CA ASN A 253 7.62 7.81 -9.08
C ASN A 253 6.91 9.02 -8.46
N GLY A 254 7.29 9.42 -7.25
CA GLY A 254 6.78 10.62 -6.59
C GLY A 254 6.99 11.87 -7.44
N VAL A 255 8.18 12.02 -8.03
CA VAL A 255 8.50 13.13 -8.95
C VAL A 255 7.65 13.07 -10.23
N ILE A 256 7.46 11.89 -10.81
CA ILE A 256 6.63 11.72 -12.02
C ILE A 256 5.17 12.11 -11.73
N LEU A 257 4.60 11.63 -10.62
CA LEU A 257 3.24 11.94 -10.20
C LEU A 257 3.08 13.43 -9.87
N PHE A 258 4.08 14.04 -9.22
CA PHE A 258 4.11 15.47 -8.94
C PHE A 258 3.98 16.30 -10.22
N ASN A 259 4.81 15.97 -11.22
CA ASN A 259 4.82 16.66 -12.50
C ASN A 259 3.52 16.42 -13.30
N SER A 260 2.88 15.27 -13.08
CA SER A 260 1.56 14.93 -13.62
C SER A 260 0.40 15.58 -12.84
N LYS A 261 0.69 16.38 -11.81
CA LYS A 261 -0.27 17.06 -10.93
C LYS A 261 -1.17 16.11 -10.11
N GLN A 262 -0.76 14.86 -9.98
CA GLN A 262 -1.36 13.86 -9.09
C GLN A 262 -0.73 14.04 -7.70
N TYR A 263 -1.10 15.13 -7.03
CA TYR A 263 -0.41 15.60 -5.85
C TYR A 263 -0.64 14.70 -4.63
N GLU A 264 -1.84 14.13 -4.47
CA GLU A 264 -2.11 13.18 -3.40
C GLU A 264 -1.22 11.93 -3.53
N GLU A 265 -1.24 11.26 -4.68
CA GLU A 265 -0.45 10.05 -4.91
C GLU A 265 1.05 10.33 -4.90
N SER A 266 1.46 11.52 -5.35
CA SER A 266 2.84 11.98 -5.26
C SER A 266 3.34 12.08 -3.81
N ILE A 267 2.52 12.64 -2.91
CA ILE A 267 2.85 12.74 -1.48
C ILE A 267 3.06 11.34 -0.89
N ASP A 268 2.18 10.39 -1.19
CA ASP A 268 2.30 9.00 -0.70
C ASP A 268 3.64 8.37 -1.11
N GLN A 269 4.05 8.55 -2.37
CA GLN A 269 5.34 8.04 -2.85
C GLN A 269 6.54 8.70 -2.14
N PHE A 270 6.48 10.00 -1.88
CA PHE A 270 7.53 10.71 -1.15
C PHE A 270 7.58 10.31 0.33
N GLU A 271 6.43 10.08 0.97
CA GLU A 271 6.37 9.56 2.35
C GLU A 271 6.97 8.15 2.44
N ASN A 272 6.71 7.28 1.46
CA ASN A 272 7.36 5.97 1.34
C ASN A 272 8.88 6.09 1.19
N ALA A 273 9.37 7.02 0.36
CA ALA A 273 10.80 7.27 0.22
C ALA A 273 11.44 7.78 1.52
N ILE A 274 10.76 8.66 2.27
CA ILE A 274 11.19 9.14 3.58
C ILE A 274 11.24 8.01 4.60
N ALA A 275 10.22 7.14 4.65
CA ALA A 275 10.19 5.99 5.55
C ALA A 275 11.38 5.04 5.34
N MET A 276 11.91 4.99 4.12
CA MET A 276 13.13 4.25 3.75
C MET A 276 14.43 5.06 3.90
N ASN A 277 14.39 6.23 4.55
CA ASN A 277 15.50 7.16 4.75
C ASN A 277 16.17 7.63 3.44
N TYR A 278 15.41 7.72 2.34
CA TYR A 278 15.94 8.13 1.03
C TYR A 278 15.53 9.57 0.68
N LYS A 279 16.53 10.43 0.44
CA LYS A 279 16.36 11.84 0.03
C LYS A 279 15.29 12.59 0.84
N ILE A 280 15.38 12.53 2.17
CA ILE A 280 14.35 13.02 3.08
C ILE A 280 14.01 14.50 2.84
N GLU A 281 15.01 15.38 2.81
CA GLU A 281 14.78 16.83 2.68
C GLU A 281 14.17 17.20 1.31
N VAL A 282 14.62 16.54 0.24
CA VAL A 282 14.06 16.79 -1.10
C VAL A 282 12.61 16.29 -1.19
N SER A 283 12.32 15.14 -0.59
CA SER A 283 10.96 14.58 -0.55
C SER A 283 10.01 15.49 0.24
N ARG A 284 10.48 16.09 1.35
CA ARG A 284 9.72 17.09 2.12
C ARG A 284 9.39 18.33 1.31
N ASP A 285 10.36 18.89 0.57
CA ASP A 285 10.11 20.05 -0.32
C ASP A 285 9.00 19.75 -1.34
N TYR A 286 9.06 18.59 -1.99
CA TYR A 286 8.01 18.19 -2.92
C TYR A 286 6.64 18.03 -2.25
N ILE A 287 6.58 17.43 -1.05
CA ILE A 287 5.34 17.28 -0.29
C ILE A 287 4.75 18.66 0.05
N GLU A 288 5.56 19.62 0.50
CA GLU A 288 5.09 20.98 0.81
C GLU A 288 4.50 21.65 -0.44
N ARG A 289 5.22 21.62 -1.55
CA ARG A 289 4.76 22.17 -2.82
C ARG A 289 3.48 21.49 -3.33
N ALA A 290 3.35 20.18 -3.13
CA ALA A 290 2.16 19.41 -3.51
C ALA A 290 0.96 19.84 -2.66
N ARG A 291 1.15 19.98 -1.34
CA ARG A 291 0.12 20.47 -0.41
C ARG A 291 -0.31 21.90 -0.73
N GLU A 292 0.62 22.78 -1.07
CA GLU A 292 0.29 24.15 -1.51
C GLU A 292 -0.55 24.14 -2.80
N ALA A 293 -0.19 23.31 -3.77
CA ALA A 293 -0.95 23.17 -5.02
C ALA A 293 -2.37 22.64 -4.77
N LEU A 294 -2.54 21.65 -3.89
CA LEU A 294 -3.85 21.14 -3.47
C LEU A 294 -4.69 22.19 -2.76
N LYS A 295 -4.07 22.96 -1.85
CA LYS A 295 -4.73 24.08 -1.17
C LYS A 295 -5.18 25.17 -2.15
N LYS A 296 -4.39 25.43 -3.19
CA LYS A 296 -4.76 26.39 -4.24
C LYS A 296 -5.95 25.87 -5.06
N LYS A 297 -5.91 24.61 -5.50
CA LYS A 297 -6.99 23.96 -6.26
C LYS A 297 -8.32 23.98 -5.49
N THR A 298 -8.31 23.53 -4.24
CA THR A 298 -9.49 23.54 -3.36
C THR A 298 -10.04 24.94 -3.11
N ARG A 299 -9.18 25.95 -2.99
CA ARG A 299 -9.59 27.35 -2.88
C ARG A 299 -10.25 27.86 -4.17
N GLU A 300 -9.71 27.51 -5.34
CA GLU A 300 -10.29 27.87 -6.64
C GLU A 300 -11.66 27.21 -6.85
N GLU A 301 -11.80 25.92 -6.51
CA GLU A 301 -13.05 25.17 -6.56
C GLU A 301 -14.10 25.76 -5.61
N SER A 302 -13.72 26.04 -4.35
CA SER A 302 -14.59 26.70 -3.37
C SER A 302 -15.04 28.09 -3.84
N SER A 303 -14.12 28.86 -4.42
CA SER A 303 -14.42 30.19 -4.98
C SER A 303 -15.42 30.09 -6.14
N LYS A 304 -15.23 29.13 -7.04
CA LYS A 304 -16.14 28.89 -8.16
C LYS A 304 -17.53 28.48 -7.68
N MET A 305 -17.62 27.54 -6.72
CA MET A 305 -18.88 27.17 -6.08
C MET A 305 -19.58 28.37 -5.45
N ALA A 306 -18.85 29.21 -4.72
CA ALA A 306 -19.42 30.42 -4.10
C ALA A 306 -19.99 31.39 -5.14
N VAL A 307 -19.32 31.57 -6.29
CA VAL A 307 -19.82 32.40 -7.40
C VAL A 307 -21.12 31.83 -7.99
N ASP A 308 -21.18 30.52 -8.20
CA ASP A 308 -22.36 29.85 -8.74
C ASP A 308 -23.55 29.89 -7.77
N VAL A 309 -23.32 29.61 -6.49
CA VAL A 309 -24.34 29.72 -5.42
C VAL A 309 -24.89 31.14 -5.34
N ALA A 310 -24.01 32.15 -5.37
CA ALA A 310 -24.43 33.56 -5.37
C ALA A 310 -25.24 33.94 -6.62
N ARG A 311 -24.93 33.34 -7.78
CA ARG A 311 -25.70 33.53 -9.02
C ARG A 311 -27.11 32.95 -8.90
N PHE A 312 -27.25 31.71 -8.44
CA PHE A 312 -28.56 31.08 -8.23
C PHE A 312 -29.39 31.82 -7.18
N LEU A 313 -28.78 32.22 -6.06
CA LEU A 313 -29.46 33.00 -5.03
C LEU A 313 -30.01 34.32 -5.60
N ARG A 314 -29.19 35.11 -6.33
CA ARG A 314 -29.63 36.38 -6.93
C ARG A 314 -30.79 36.21 -7.89
N GLU A 315 -30.72 35.22 -8.78
CA GLU A 315 -31.80 34.97 -9.74
C GLU A 315 -33.06 34.44 -9.03
N GLY A 316 -32.90 33.57 -8.03
CA GLY A 316 -34.00 33.08 -7.19
C GLY A 316 -34.74 34.21 -6.47
N ILE A 317 -34.00 35.14 -5.84
CA ILE A 317 -34.56 36.34 -5.18
C ILE A 317 -35.30 37.21 -6.19
N LYS A 318 -34.73 37.43 -7.37
CA LYS A 318 -35.37 38.19 -8.45
C LYS A 318 -36.69 37.54 -8.87
N GLN A 319 -36.72 36.24 -9.09
CA GLN A 319 -37.95 35.52 -9.45
C GLN A 319 -38.98 35.55 -8.32
N TYR A 320 -38.56 35.46 -7.06
CA TYR A 320 -39.43 35.62 -5.89
C TYR A 320 -40.06 37.03 -5.85
N ASN A 321 -39.26 38.08 -6.10
CA ASN A 321 -39.74 39.46 -6.14
C ASN A 321 -40.68 39.72 -7.33
N LEU A 322 -40.50 38.99 -8.44
CA LEU A 322 -41.42 38.96 -9.58
C LEU A 322 -42.65 38.05 -9.35
N GLU A 323 -42.76 37.45 -8.16
CA GLU A 323 -43.82 36.52 -7.75
C GLU A 323 -43.96 35.26 -8.59
N GLN A 324 -42.90 34.91 -9.32
CA GLN A 324 -42.83 33.68 -10.08
C GLN A 324 -42.34 32.56 -9.14
N TYR A 325 -43.10 32.28 -8.08
CA TYR A 325 -42.63 31.45 -6.96
C TYR A 325 -42.19 30.05 -7.38
N LYS A 326 -42.86 29.42 -8.35
CA LYS A 326 -42.45 28.12 -8.91
C LYS A 326 -41.06 28.18 -9.56
N LYS A 327 -40.78 29.26 -10.33
CA LYS A 327 -39.46 29.47 -10.93
C LYS A 327 -38.41 29.83 -9.89
N ALA A 328 -38.77 30.66 -8.91
CA ALA A 328 -37.90 31.00 -7.79
C ALA A 328 -37.45 29.72 -7.06
N LEU A 329 -38.39 28.83 -6.72
CA LEU A 329 -38.08 27.54 -6.11
C LEU A 329 -37.18 26.68 -6.98
N SER A 330 -37.43 26.59 -8.29
CA SER A 330 -36.57 25.83 -9.21
C SER A 330 -35.12 26.33 -9.18
N VAL A 331 -34.92 27.63 -9.37
CA VAL A 331 -33.58 28.25 -9.41
C VAL A 331 -32.87 28.16 -8.06
N LEU A 332 -33.59 28.36 -6.96
CA LEU A 332 -33.04 28.24 -5.61
C LEU A 332 -32.64 26.80 -5.27
N ASN A 333 -33.45 25.81 -5.67
CA ASN A 333 -33.11 24.39 -5.49
C ASN A 333 -31.85 24.00 -6.27
N GLU A 334 -31.64 24.54 -7.48
CA GLU A 334 -30.39 24.34 -8.21
C GLU A 334 -29.17 24.89 -7.45
N GLY A 335 -29.30 26.04 -6.80
CA GLY A 335 -28.26 26.58 -5.92
C GLY A 335 -28.03 25.73 -4.67
N LEU A 336 -29.09 25.15 -4.10
CA LEU A 336 -29.02 24.27 -2.93
C LEU A 336 -28.34 22.93 -3.25
N LEU A 337 -28.37 22.47 -4.51
CA LEU A 337 -27.61 21.29 -4.93
C LEU A 337 -26.09 21.51 -4.88
N ILE A 338 -25.63 22.76 -5.00
CA ILE A 338 -24.20 23.11 -4.95
C ILE A 338 -23.75 23.33 -3.50
N ASP A 339 -24.55 24.05 -2.72
CA ASP A 339 -24.29 24.31 -1.30
C ASP A 339 -25.57 24.05 -0.48
N PRO A 340 -25.76 22.80 -0.01
CA PRO A 340 -26.94 22.41 0.76
C PRO A 340 -27.10 23.16 2.09
N GLU A 341 -26.00 23.66 2.65
CA GLU A 341 -25.95 24.38 3.93
C GLU A 341 -26.17 25.90 3.76
N ASN A 342 -26.43 26.36 2.53
CA ASN A 342 -26.62 27.78 2.28
C ASN A 342 -27.92 28.31 2.92
N THR A 343 -27.79 28.91 4.08
CA THR A 343 -28.91 29.41 4.89
C THR A 343 -29.77 30.44 4.15
N GLN A 344 -29.17 31.28 3.30
CA GLN A 344 -29.92 32.29 2.53
C GLN A 344 -30.80 31.64 1.46
N ILE A 345 -30.30 30.65 0.74
CA ILE A 345 -31.10 29.91 -0.25
C ILE A 345 -32.25 29.18 0.44
N GLN A 346 -31.98 28.47 1.55
CA GLN A 346 -33.01 27.80 2.34
C GLN A 346 -34.11 28.77 2.81
N GLU A 347 -33.71 29.93 3.32
CA GLU A 347 -34.65 30.97 3.75
C GLU A 347 -35.57 31.44 2.60
N TYR A 348 -35.00 31.71 1.43
CA TYR A 348 -35.79 32.13 0.27
C TYR A 348 -36.67 31.01 -0.30
N ILE A 349 -36.26 29.75 -0.19
CA ILE A 349 -37.11 28.58 -0.53
C ILE A 349 -38.33 28.55 0.40
N ILE A 350 -38.13 28.71 1.71
CA ILE A 350 -39.24 28.75 2.67
C ILE A 350 -40.18 29.91 2.35
N ARG A 351 -39.63 31.11 2.11
CA ARG A 351 -40.42 32.31 1.73
C ARG A 351 -41.23 32.07 0.45
N ALA A 352 -40.59 31.53 -0.59
CA ALA A 352 -41.23 31.24 -1.87
C ALA A 352 -42.29 30.14 -1.75
N THR A 353 -42.04 29.11 -0.94
CA THR A 353 -42.99 28.02 -0.66
C THR A 353 -44.23 28.53 0.07
N ILE A 354 -44.05 29.34 1.11
CA ILE A 354 -45.17 29.95 1.84
C ILE A 354 -45.97 30.88 0.92
N ALA A 355 -45.29 31.69 0.11
CA ALA A 355 -45.94 32.61 -0.82
C ALA A 355 -46.74 31.86 -1.91
N LEU A 356 -46.17 30.78 -2.46
CA LEU A 356 -46.85 29.90 -3.41
C LEU A 356 -48.06 29.23 -2.78
N LYS A 357 -47.91 28.67 -1.58
CA LYS A 357 -49.02 28.04 -0.84
C LYS A 357 -50.16 29.03 -0.56
N ARG A 358 -49.82 30.27 -0.19
CA ARG A 358 -50.83 31.34 -0.01
C ARG A 358 -51.60 31.62 -1.30
N GLU A 359 -50.93 31.62 -2.44
CA GLU A 359 -51.57 31.84 -3.75
C GLU A 359 -52.48 30.67 -4.13
N GLU A 360 -52.00 29.44 -4.00
CA GLU A 360 -52.73 28.22 -4.37
C GLU A 360 -53.94 27.96 -3.45
N GLU A 361 -53.86 28.29 -2.16
CA GLU A 361 -54.95 28.05 -1.19
C GLU A 361 -55.97 29.19 -1.10
N LYS A 362 -55.68 30.35 -1.70
CA LYS A 362 -56.59 31.52 -1.68
C LYS A 362 -57.99 31.15 -2.19
N SER A 363 -58.05 30.27 -3.17
CA SER A 363 -59.28 29.66 -3.68
C SER A 363 -59.05 28.21 -4.07
N VAL A 364 -60.00 27.34 -3.75
CA VAL A 364 -59.89 25.92 -4.09
C VAL A 364 -60.29 25.70 -5.55
N SER A 365 -59.37 25.15 -6.36
CA SER A 365 -59.60 24.80 -7.77
C SER A 365 -60.72 23.77 -7.92
N LEU A 366 -61.47 23.85 -9.03
CA LEU A 366 -62.52 22.89 -9.43
C LEU A 366 -62.03 21.44 -9.49
N PHE A 367 -60.73 21.25 -9.74
CA PHE A 367 -60.10 19.94 -9.86
C PHE A 367 -59.50 19.43 -8.53
N SER A 368 -59.56 20.20 -7.45
CA SER A 368 -59.09 19.74 -6.14
C SER A 368 -60.02 18.66 -5.57
N PRO A 369 -59.49 17.57 -4.98
CA PRO A 369 -60.29 16.58 -4.27
C PRO A 369 -61.16 17.19 -3.15
N PHE A 370 -60.71 18.31 -2.58
CA PHE A 370 -61.42 19.02 -1.52
C PHE A 370 -62.49 19.98 -2.05
N TYR A 371 -62.57 20.24 -3.36
CA TYR A 371 -63.47 21.24 -3.94
C TYR A 371 -64.93 21.06 -3.53
N LYS A 372 -65.43 19.81 -3.58
CA LYS A 372 -66.81 19.49 -3.17
C LYS A 372 -67.03 19.76 -1.68
N LEU A 373 -66.15 19.22 -0.83
CA LEU A 373 -66.19 19.40 0.62
C LEU A 373 -66.20 20.89 1.01
N ILE A 374 -65.29 21.68 0.44
CA ILE A 374 -65.17 23.10 0.76
C ILE A 374 -66.40 23.89 0.30
N ASN A 375 -67.00 23.57 -0.85
CA ASN A 375 -68.23 24.22 -1.27
C ASN A 375 -69.45 23.80 -0.43
N ASP A 376 -69.51 22.55 0.03
CA ASP A 376 -70.56 22.07 0.94
C ASP A 376 -70.46 22.76 2.30
N LEU A 377 -69.26 22.80 2.89
CA LEU A 377 -68.99 23.53 4.14
C LEU A 377 -69.32 25.02 3.99
N ARG A 378 -68.94 25.64 2.86
CA ARG A 378 -69.28 27.04 2.55
C ARG A 378 -70.80 27.27 2.58
N ARG A 379 -71.55 26.42 1.88
CA ARG A 379 -73.01 26.50 1.81
C ARG A 379 -73.66 26.29 3.17
N LEU A 380 -73.14 25.38 3.98
CA LEU A 380 -73.61 25.14 5.35
C LEU A 380 -73.32 26.35 6.25
N GLY A 381 -72.12 26.93 6.16
CA GLY A 381 -71.72 28.15 6.86
C GLY A 381 -72.62 29.33 6.53
N ASP A 382 -72.85 29.60 5.24
CA ASP A 382 -73.74 30.67 4.76
C ASP A 382 -75.18 30.47 5.23
N ARG A 383 -75.71 29.22 5.14
CA ARG A 383 -77.07 28.89 5.60
C ARG A 383 -77.20 29.08 7.10
N ALA A 384 -76.25 28.58 7.89
CA ALA A 384 -76.26 28.73 9.34
C ALA A 384 -76.28 30.21 9.75
N TYR A 385 -75.46 31.05 9.08
CA TYR A 385 -75.47 32.50 9.27
C TYR A 385 -76.83 33.12 8.95
N ALA A 386 -77.44 32.76 7.82
CA ALA A 386 -78.75 33.28 7.41
C ALA A 386 -79.87 32.92 8.40
N THR A 387 -79.79 31.75 9.04
CA THR A 387 -80.74 31.30 10.08
C THR A 387 -80.48 31.88 11.47
N GLY A 388 -79.46 32.73 11.64
CA GLY A 388 -79.07 33.31 12.94
C GLY A 388 -78.23 32.37 13.83
N ASN A 389 -77.91 31.16 13.37
CA ASN A 389 -76.99 30.24 14.04
C ASN A 389 -75.53 30.62 13.76
N TYR A 390 -75.07 31.70 14.39
CA TYR A 390 -73.74 32.25 14.15
C TYR A 390 -72.60 31.33 14.63
N THR A 391 -72.78 30.64 15.76
CA THR A 391 -71.79 29.69 16.29
C THR A 391 -71.64 28.46 15.38
N GLY A 392 -72.74 27.93 14.84
CA GLY A 392 -72.71 26.89 13.82
C GLY A 392 -72.05 27.35 12.52
N SER A 393 -72.29 28.59 12.11
CA SER A 393 -71.62 29.19 10.93
C SER A 393 -70.10 29.22 11.12
N ILE A 394 -69.62 29.71 12.27
CA ILE A 394 -68.19 29.77 12.59
C ILE A 394 -67.52 28.40 12.45
N LYS A 395 -68.13 27.34 13.02
CA LYS A 395 -67.59 25.97 12.93
C LYS A 395 -67.35 25.52 11.49
N PHE A 396 -68.31 25.73 10.59
CA PHE A 396 -68.13 25.31 9.19
C PHE A 396 -67.03 26.08 8.46
N TRP A 397 -66.80 27.35 8.82
CA TRP A 397 -65.69 28.13 8.27
C TRP A 397 -64.34 27.75 8.87
N GLU A 398 -64.29 27.43 10.16
CA GLU A 398 -63.09 26.92 10.85
C GLU A 398 -62.61 25.60 10.24
N GLU A 399 -63.53 24.68 9.92
CA GLU A 399 -63.18 23.43 9.22
C GLU A 399 -62.50 23.68 7.86
N ILE A 400 -62.94 24.71 7.13
CA ILE A 400 -62.28 25.10 5.88
C ILE A 400 -60.89 25.68 6.15
N LEU A 401 -60.75 26.54 7.17
CA LEU A 401 -59.48 27.18 7.52
C LEU A 401 -58.47 26.20 8.16
N LEU A 402 -58.94 25.10 8.74
CA LEU A 402 -58.09 24.02 9.24
C LEU A 402 -57.38 23.31 8.07
N ILE A 403 -58.08 23.11 6.95
CA ILE A 403 -57.53 22.46 5.75
C ILE A 403 -56.80 23.46 4.86
N PHE A 404 -57.35 24.67 4.72
CA PHE A 404 -56.83 25.76 3.87
C PHE A 404 -56.72 27.06 4.68
N PRO A 405 -55.66 27.24 5.47
CA PRO A 405 -55.49 28.39 6.36
C PRO A 405 -55.50 29.75 5.64
N PHE A 406 -55.14 29.78 4.36
CA PHE A 406 -55.11 30.99 3.54
C PHE A 406 -56.39 31.21 2.70
N ASN A 407 -57.45 30.42 2.90
CA ASN A 407 -58.70 30.57 2.16
C ASN A 407 -59.41 31.90 2.50
N GLU A 408 -59.43 32.81 1.54
CA GLU A 408 -59.93 34.18 1.77
C GLU A 408 -61.45 34.20 2.00
N LYS A 409 -62.20 33.36 1.27
CA LYS A 409 -63.66 33.29 1.41
C LYS A 409 -64.08 32.75 2.77
N ALA A 410 -63.42 31.72 3.27
CA ALA A 410 -63.73 31.14 4.57
C ALA A 410 -63.40 32.10 5.71
N ARG A 411 -62.26 32.79 5.62
CA ARG A 411 -61.88 33.84 6.58
C ARG A 411 -62.93 34.95 6.63
N LEU A 412 -63.44 35.39 5.48
CA LEU A 412 -64.51 36.38 5.41
C LEU A 412 -65.83 35.88 6.01
N GLY A 413 -66.26 34.66 5.64
CA GLY A 413 -67.47 34.04 6.19
C GLY A 413 -67.43 33.93 7.71
N MET A 414 -66.30 33.45 8.25
CA MET A 414 -66.05 33.39 9.69
C MET A 414 -66.10 34.78 10.33
N THR A 415 -65.42 35.76 9.75
CA THR A 415 -65.37 37.13 10.30
C THR A 415 -66.76 37.77 10.33
N ARG A 416 -67.60 37.55 9.32
CA ARG A 416 -69.00 38.02 9.32
C ARG A 416 -69.79 37.42 10.49
N ALA A 417 -69.65 36.13 10.73
CA ALA A 417 -70.30 35.45 11.86
C ALA A 417 -69.76 35.94 13.22
N LEU A 418 -68.45 36.09 13.35
CA LEU A 418 -67.80 36.61 14.57
C LEU A 418 -68.27 38.02 14.93
N ARG A 419 -68.57 38.89 13.96
CA ARG A 419 -69.13 40.22 14.29
C ARG A 419 -70.41 40.18 15.13
N LYS A 420 -71.14 39.05 15.13
CA LYS A 420 -72.36 38.86 15.91
C LYS A 420 -72.11 38.20 17.28
N THR A 421 -71.08 37.37 17.39
CA THR A 421 -70.78 36.58 18.61
C THR A 421 -69.61 37.13 19.41
N ASP A 422 -68.54 37.56 18.72
CA ASP A 422 -67.33 38.17 19.26
C ASP A 422 -66.83 39.33 18.36
N PRO A 423 -67.39 40.54 18.56
CA PRO A 423 -66.99 41.72 17.80
C PRO A 423 -65.52 42.14 18.04
N SER A 424 -64.89 41.71 19.13
CA SER A 424 -63.50 42.05 19.41
C SER A 424 -62.57 41.30 18.48
N LEU A 425 -62.72 39.97 18.43
CA LEU A 425 -61.93 39.11 17.54
C LEU A 425 -62.18 39.46 16.06
N ALA A 426 -63.43 39.75 15.69
CA ALA A 426 -63.73 40.18 14.33
C ALA A 426 -62.99 41.48 13.94
N ARG A 427 -62.87 42.45 14.87
CA ARG A 427 -62.12 43.69 14.62
C ARG A 427 -60.63 43.42 14.45
N GLU A 428 -60.06 42.51 15.23
CA GLU A 428 -58.66 42.11 15.13
C GLU A 428 -58.35 41.47 13.75
N ILE A 429 -59.21 40.54 13.31
CA ILE A 429 -59.08 39.91 11.98
C ILE A 429 -59.17 40.97 10.87
N LEU A 430 -60.14 41.89 10.96
CA LEU A 430 -60.29 42.98 9.98
C LEU A 430 -59.09 43.93 9.99
N ALA A 431 -58.52 44.24 11.15
CA ALA A 431 -57.30 45.05 11.27
C ALA A 431 -56.11 44.37 10.56
N GLY A 432 -55.93 43.06 10.75
CA GLY A 432 -54.91 42.29 10.02
C GLY A 432 -55.13 42.32 8.50
N MET A 433 -56.37 42.15 8.05
CA MET A 433 -56.71 42.26 6.62
C MET A 433 -56.45 43.67 6.07
N PHE A 434 -56.67 44.70 6.88
CA PHE A 434 -56.41 46.10 6.50
C PHE A 434 -54.90 46.40 6.41
N GLU A 435 -54.08 45.84 7.30
CA GLU A 435 -52.62 45.91 7.19
C GLU A 435 -52.12 45.24 5.91
N ASP A 436 -52.68 44.07 5.54
CA ASP A 436 -52.35 43.43 4.27
C ASP A 436 -52.70 44.32 3.07
N ALA A 437 -53.85 45.00 3.10
CA ALA A 437 -54.25 45.92 2.05
C ALA A 437 -53.30 47.13 1.94
N LYS A 438 -52.86 47.70 3.08
CA LYS A 438 -51.82 48.73 3.12
C LYS A 438 -50.48 48.22 2.57
N SER A 439 -50.12 46.97 2.86
CA SER A 439 -48.91 46.35 2.31
C SER A 439 -48.98 46.24 0.79
N TYR A 440 -50.10 45.80 0.23
CA TYR A 440 -50.30 45.78 -1.22
C TYR A 440 -50.25 47.18 -1.84
N SER A 441 -50.85 48.18 -1.19
CA SER A 441 -50.77 49.57 -1.62
C SER A 441 -49.33 50.08 -1.69
N ARG A 442 -48.50 49.79 -0.68
CA ARG A 442 -47.07 50.17 -0.65
C ARG A 442 -46.24 49.48 -1.73
N ARG A 443 -46.64 48.27 -2.16
CA ARG A 443 -46.00 47.50 -3.23
C ARG A 443 -46.55 47.85 -4.62
N GLU A 444 -47.24 48.98 -4.76
CA GLU A 444 -47.91 49.45 -5.99
C GLU A 444 -48.96 48.48 -6.58
N LYS A 445 -49.38 47.48 -5.80
CA LYS A 445 -50.41 46.52 -6.17
C LYS A 445 -51.81 47.03 -5.88
N LYS A 446 -52.16 48.11 -6.59
CA LYS A 446 -53.39 48.88 -6.33
C LYS A 446 -54.65 48.04 -6.53
N ARG A 447 -54.68 47.15 -7.52
CA ARG A 447 -55.87 46.31 -7.81
C ARG A 447 -56.16 45.35 -6.67
N GLU A 448 -55.13 44.69 -6.14
CA GLU A 448 -55.21 43.75 -5.02
C GLU A 448 -55.57 44.47 -3.72
N ALA A 449 -54.98 45.65 -3.47
CA ALA A 449 -55.33 46.50 -2.35
C ALA A 449 -56.82 46.89 -2.40
N ILE A 450 -57.30 47.40 -3.55
CA ILE A 450 -58.71 47.76 -3.78
C ILE A 450 -59.63 46.55 -3.56
N ALA A 451 -59.30 45.39 -4.12
CA ALA A 451 -60.11 44.18 -3.95
C ALA A 451 -60.21 43.79 -2.47
N LYS A 452 -59.09 43.81 -1.73
CA LYS A 452 -59.08 43.46 -0.31
C LYS A 452 -59.83 44.47 0.56
N LEU A 453 -59.73 45.77 0.26
CA LEU A 453 -60.52 46.81 0.92
C LEU A 453 -62.02 46.66 0.68
N LYS A 454 -62.43 46.27 -0.53
CA LYS A 454 -63.83 45.94 -0.83
C LYS A 454 -64.34 44.76 -0.01
N LEU A 455 -63.51 43.73 0.20
CA LEU A 455 -63.86 42.59 1.05
C LEU A 455 -64.02 42.99 2.53
N ILE A 456 -63.14 43.86 3.05
CA ILE A 456 -63.27 44.41 4.41
C ILE A 456 -64.60 45.17 4.55
N LEU A 457 -64.95 46.01 3.57
CA LEU A 457 -66.17 46.81 3.60
C LEU A 457 -67.46 46.00 3.38
N ASP A 458 -67.36 44.84 2.73
CA ASP A 458 -68.46 43.89 2.63
C ASP A 458 -68.77 43.24 3.99
N VAL A 459 -67.75 42.98 4.80
CA VAL A 459 -67.91 42.49 6.17
C VAL A 459 -68.31 43.63 7.11
N ASP A 460 -67.66 44.79 7.03
CA ASP A 460 -67.93 45.99 7.82
C ASP A 460 -67.99 47.27 6.99
N SER A 461 -69.20 47.61 6.55
CA SER A 461 -69.48 48.78 5.72
C SER A 461 -69.17 50.13 6.39
N ARG A 462 -68.99 50.14 7.72
CA ARG A 462 -68.65 51.34 8.51
C ARG A 462 -67.17 51.46 8.83
N HIS A 463 -66.30 50.58 8.31
CA HIS A 463 -64.86 50.65 8.55
C HIS A 463 -64.26 51.93 7.92
N ARG A 464 -63.99 52.93 8.76
CA ARG A 464 -63.58 54.27 8.34
C ARG A 464 -62.28 54.27 7.54
N ASP A 465 -61.25 53.61 8.05
CA ASP A 465 -59.90 53.65 7.45
C ASP A 465 -59.86 52.90 6.12
N ALA A 466 -60.50 51.73 6.02
CA ALA A 466 -60.62 50.98 4.78
C ALA A 466 -61.36 51.78 3.69
N ARG A 467 -62.43 52.51 4.04
CA ARG A 467 -63.13 53.38 3.11
C ARG A 467 -62.27 54.56 2.65
N ALA A 468 -61.53 55.18 3.57
CA ALA A 468 -60.65 56.30 3.24
C ALA A 468 -59.55 55.87 2.25
N LEU A 469 -58.86 54.76 2.53
CA LEU A 469 -57.81 54.22 1.67
C LEU A 469 -58.36 53.74 0.32
N LEU A 470 -59.56 53.13 0.30
CA LEU A 470 -60.19 52.72 -0.96
C LEU A 470 -60.46 53.93 -1.85
N LYS A 471 -61.01 55.01 -1.28
CA LYS A 471 -61.29 56.25 -2.01
C LYS A 471 -60.00 56.88 -2.53
N GLU A 472 -58.95 56.94 -1.72
CA GLU A 472 -57.62 57.45 -2.14
C GLU A 472 -57.09 56.67 -3.35
N LEU A 473 -57.09 55.33 -3.27
CA LEU A 473 -56.61 54.48 -4.36
C LEU A 473 -57.47 54.58 -5.63
N GLU A 474 -58.79 54.69 -5.50
CA GLU A 474 -59.70 54.87 -6.63
C GLU A 474 -59.56 56.27 -7.27
N ASP A 475 -59.40 57.33 -6.47
CA ASP A 475 -59.17 58.71 -6.95
C ASP A 475 -57.81 58.86 -7.65
N GLU A 476 -56.75 58.20 -7.14
CA GLU A 476 -55.46 58.13 -7.81
C GLU A 476 -55.51 57.35 -9.13
N ASN A 477 -56.25 56.23 -9.16
CA ASN A 477 -56.44 55.45 -10.38
C ASN A 477 -57.20 56.28 -11.42
N LYS A 478 -58.25 56.99 -10.99
CA LYS A 478 -59.03 57.91 -11.82
C LYS A 478 -58.20 59.08 -12.34
N LYS A 479 -57.32 59.69 -11.53
CA LYS A 479 -56.39 60.75 -11.98
C LYS A 479 -55.36 60.26 -13.00
N LYS A 480 -54.88 59.02 -12.88
CA LYS A 480 -54.01 58.39 -13.90
C LYS A 480 -54.77 58.11 -15.20
N GLU A 481 -56.05 57.73 -15.12
CA GLU A 481 -56.93 57.54 -16.27
C GLU A 481 -57.31 58.89 -16.94
N GLU A 482 -57.55 59.94 -16.16
CA GLU A 482 -57.84 61.31 -16.63
C GLU A 482 -56.60 62.03 -17.23
N GLN A 483 -55.38 61.63 -16.89
CA GLN A 483 -54.15 62.11 -17.55
C GLN A 483 -53.89 61.45 -18.92
N LYS A 484 -54.67 60.42 -19.30
CA LYS A 484 -54.59 59.71 -20.58
C LYS A 484 -55.82 59.97 -21.47
N VAL A 485 -56.47 61.14 -21.39
CA VAL A 485 -57.67 61.40 -22.22
C VAL A 485 -57.27 61.57 -23.69
N VAL A 486 -57.25 60.44 -24.40
CA VAL A 486 -57.24 60.32 -25.86
C VAL A 486 -58.47 61.05 -26.42
N SER A 487 -58.27 61.99 -27.35
CA SER A 487 -59.36 62.81 -27.90
C SER A 487 -60.40 61.94 -28.62
N LYS A 488 -61.66 62.39 -28.69
CA LYS A 488 -62.70 61.67 -29.47
C LYS A 488 -62.30 61.43 -30.94
N LYS A 489 -61.44 62.29 -31.50
CA LYS A 489 -60.90 62.14 -32.86
C LYS A 489 -59.89 60.99 -32.92
N ASP A 490 -58.99 60.92 -31.96
CA ASP A 490 -57.94 59.89 -31.90
C ASP A 490 -58.54 58.51 -31.62
N ARG A 491 -59.57 58.41 -30.75
CA ARG A 491 -60.31 57.14 -30.54
C ARG A 491 -61.00 56.67 -31.83
N ARG A 492 -61.54 57.59 -32.62
CA ARG A 492 -62.16 57.24 -33.91
C ARG A 492 -61.12 56.78 -34.92
N GLN A 493 -59.98 57.46 -35.00
CA GLN A 493 -58.87 57.06 -35.89
C GLN A 493 -58.23 55.73 -35.46
N ALA A 494 -58.10 55.48 -34.15
CA ALA A 494 -57.66 54.20 -33.62
C ALA A 494 -58.62 53.07 -34.01
N LYS A 495 -59.94 53.31 -33.93
CA LYS A 495 -60.96 52.36 -34.40
C LYS A 495 -60.86 52.06 -35.90
N ASP A 496 -60.70 53.08 -36.73
CA ASP A 496 -60.54 52.90 -38.19
C ASP A 496 -59.26 52.09 -38.51
N LEU A 497 -58.16 52.33 -37.79
CA LEU A 497 -56.91 51.57 -37.92
C LEU A 497 -57.06 50.11 -37.45
N TYR A 498 -57.81 49.89 -36.38
CA TYR A 498 -58.13 48.55 -35.89
C TYR A 498 -58.95 47.75 -36.91
N ASP A 499 -60.02 48.34 -37.45
CA ASP A 499 -60.88 47.69 -38.44
C ASP A 499 -60.08 47.39 -39.73
N LYS A 500 -59.15 48.28 -40.11
CA LYS A 500 -58.19 48.03 -41.20
C LYS A 500 -57.28 46.84 -40.89
N GLY A 501 -56.72 46.76 -39.68
CA GLY A 501 -55.89 45.64 -39.24
C GLY A 501 -56.63 44.30 -39.28
N VAL A 502 -57.89 44.27 -38.81
CA VAL A 502 -58.75 43.07 -38.87
C VAL A 502 -59.01 42.65 -40.32
N LYS A 503 -59.29 43.60 -41.21
CA LYS A 503 -59.50 43.32 -42.64
C LYS A 503 -58.24 42.80 -43.34
N LEU A 504 -57.06 43.35 -43.00
CA LEU A 504 -55.77 42.88 -43.53
C LEU A 504 -55.42 41.48 -43.01
N TYR A 505 -55.69 41.23 -41.74
CA TYR A 505 -55.51 39.92 -41.10
C TYR A 505 -56.41 38.84 -41.73
N GLY A 506 -57.67 39.18 -42.03
CA GLY A 506 -58.57 38.29 -42.78
C GLY A 506 -58.18 38.06 -44.24
N LYS A 507 -57.26 38.88 -44.80
CA LYS A 507 -56.64 38.69 -46.12
C LYS A 507 -55.24 38.06 -46.02
N GLU A 508 -54.89 37.52 -44.86
CA GLU A 508 -53.60 36.90 -44.54
C GLU A 508 -52.37 37.82 -44.67
N ASN A 509 -52.56 39.14 -44.81
CA ASN A 509 -51.46 40.10 -44.83
C ASN A 509 -51.07 40.50 -43.40
N LEU A 510 -50.39 39.57 -42.72
CA LEU A 510 -50.03 39.65 -41.30
C LEU A 510 -49.09 40.83 -40.96
N PRO A 511 -48.04 41.16 -41.74
CA PRO A 511 -47.13 42.27 -41.42
C PRO A 511 -47.82 43.64 -41.41
N GLU A 512 -48.71 43.89 -42.36
CA GLU A 512 -49.43 45.17 -42.46
C GLU A 512 -50.56 45.27 -41.44
N ALA A 513 -51.19 44.14 -41.09
CA ALA A 513 -52.15 44.08 -39.99
C ALA A 513 -51.49 44.43 -38.65
N LEU A 514 -50.30 43.89 -38.36
CA LEU A 514 -49.50 44.21 -37.19
C LEU A 514 -49.19 45.72 -37.12
N GLN A 515 -48.78 46.32 -38.23
CA GLN A 515 -48.47 47.74 -38.28
C GLN A 515 -49.72 48.61 -38.03
N ALA A 516 -50.88 48.22 -38.59
CA ALA A 516 -52.14 48.94 -38.40
C ALA A 516 -52.59 48.93 -36.92
N TRP A 517 -52.49 47.79 -36.24
CA TRP A 517 -52.84 47.68 -34.82
C TRP A 517 -51.83 48.38 -33.90
N LYS A 518 -50.54 48.38 -34.23
CA LYS A 518 -49.54 49.19 -33.49
C LYS A 518 -49.89 50.67 -33.54
N LYS A 519 -50.20 51.20 -34.74
CA LYS A 519 -50.63 52.60 -34.90
C LYS A 519 -51.96 52.90 -34.20
N ALA A 520 -52.89 51.94 -34.15
CA ALA A 520 -54.13 52.10 -33.39
C ALA A 520 -53.85 52.27 -31.88
N LEU A 521 -52.91 51.51 -31.33
CA LEU A 521 -52.50 51.57 -29.92
C LEU A 521 -51.61 52.78 -29.59
N GLU A 522 -50.92 53.35 -30.57
CA GLU A 522 -50.24 54.64 -30.39
C GLU A 522 -51.24 55.79 -30.19
N LEU A 523 -52.38 55.75 -30.90
CA LEU A 523 -53.44 56.76 -30.82
C LEU A 523 -54.38 56.53 -29.62
N ASP A 524 -54.75 55.28 -29.35
CA ASP A 524 -55.52 54.90 -28.17
C ASP A 524 -54.81 53.75 -27.42
N PRO A 525 -53.92 54.08 -26.47
CA PRO A 525 -53.17 53.07 -25.72
C PRO A 525 -54.05 52.07 -24.98
N GLU A 526 -55.30 52.40 -24.66
CA GLU A 526 -56.24 51.54 -23.93
C GLU A 526 -57.24 50.82 -24.83
N PHE A 527 -57.00 50.77 -26.15
CA PHE A 527 -57.83 50.01 -27.07
C PHE A 527 -57.59 48.50 -26.95
N ASP A 528 -58.28 47.88 -25.99
CA ASP A 528 -58.11 46.49 -25.58
C ASP A 528 -58.23 45.51 -26.76
N GLU A 529 -59.19 45.71 -27.67
CA GLU A 529 -59.37 44.86 -28.84
C GLU A 529 -58.15 44.92 -29.76
N ALA A 530 -57.61 46.11 -30.06
CA ALA A 530 -56.39 46.25 -30.86
C ALA A 530 -55.18 45.58 -30.20
N ARG A 531 -55.09 45.61 -28.86
CA ARG A 531 -54.03 44.96 -28.10
C ARG A 531 -54.12 43.44 -28.16
N VAL A 532 -55.33 42.88 -28.03
CA VAL A 532 -55.59 41.45 -28.14
C VAL A 532 -55.27 40.94 -29.55
N TYR A 533 -55.71 41.66 -30.58
CA TYR A 533 -55.43 41.29 -31.98
C TYR A 533 -53.95 41.43 -32.34
N LEU A 534 -53.27 42.47 -31.85
CA LEU A 534 -51.82 42.62 -32.01
C LEU A 534 -51.07 41.46 -31.34
N ALA A 535 -51.39 41.15 -30.08
CA ALA A 535 -50.75 40.05 -29.36
C ALA A 535 -51.00 38.68 -30.03
N ARG A 536 -52.21 38.45 -30.54
CA ARG A 536 -52.55 37.25 -31.32
C ARG A 536 -51.72 37.17 -32.60
N ALA A 537 -51.62 38.27 -33.34
CA ALA A 537 -50.86 38.32 -34.59
C ALA A 537 -49.35 38.22 -34.37
N GLU A 538 -48.80 38.79 -33.30
CA GLU A 538 -47.37 38.64 -32.94
C GLU A 538 -47.06 37.23 -32.43
N THR A 539 -48.01 36.58 -31.77
CA THR A 539 -47.90 35.17 -31.39
C THR A 539 -47.95 34.28 -32.62
N GLN A 540 -48.86 34.56 -33.56
CA GLN A 540 -48.93 33.87 -34.84
C GLN A 540 -47.64 34.07 -35.64
N LEU A 541 -47.11 35.30 -35.74
CA LEU A 541 -45.85 35.57 -36.44
C LEU A 541 -44.68 34.83 -35.80
N ARG A 542 -44.51 34.89 -34.47
CA ARG A 542 -43.47 34.13 -33.76
C ARG A 542 -43.61 32.63 -33.93
N THR A 543 -44.84 32.13 -33.97
CA THR A 543 -45.12 30.71 -34.20
C THR A 543 -44.77 30.34 -35.64
N LEU A 544 -45.11 31.18 -36.63
CA LEU A 544 -44.75 31.00 -38.03
C LEU A 544 -43.23 31.11 -38.28
N GLU A 545 -42.54 32.00 -37.58
CA GLU A 545 -41.07 32.14 -37.63
C GLU A 545 -40.37 30.92 -37.01
N LYS A 546 -40.85 30.45 -35.85
CA LYS A 546 -40.32 29.26 -35.18
C LYS A 546 -40.60 27.97 -35.97
N ILE A 547 -41.80 27.87 -36.55
CA ILE A 547 -42.16 26.79 -37.48
C ILE A 547 -41.30 26.87 -38.74
N GLY A 548 -41.09 28.07 -39.30
CA GLY A 548 -40.25 28.31 -40.46
C GLY A 548 -38.77 28.00 -40.24
N ALA A 549 -38.25 28.25 -39.03
CA ALA A 549 -36.88 27.88 -38.65
C ALA A 549 -36.73 26.36 -38.50
N GLY A 550 -37.70 25.67 -37.86
CA GLY A 550 -37.70 24.20 -37.78
C GLY A 550 -37.84 23.53 -39.15
N LEU A 551 -38.71 24.05 -40.02
CA LEU A 551 -38.83 23.62 -41.42
C LEU A 551 -37.52 23.82 -42.20
N ALA A 552 -36.81 24.94 -41.99
CA ALA A 552 -35.55 25.21 -42.70
C ALA A 552 -34.42 24.24 -42.28
N GLU A 553 -34.44 23.75 -41.04
CA GLU A 553 -33.49 22.77 -40.52
C GLU A 553 -33.80 21.35 -41.06
N GLU A 554 -35.08 20.93 -40.99
CA GLU A 554 -35.56 19.61 -41.47
C GLU A 554 -35.51 19.47 -43.01
N THR A 555 -35.67 20.57 -43.76
CA THR A 555 -35.69 20.55 -45.24
C THR A 555 -34.41 21.09 -45.89
N SER A 556 -33.35 21.30 -45.11
CA SER A 556 -32.08 21.90 -45.56
C SER A 556 -31.43 21.18 -46.75
N ALA A 557 -31.68 19.88 -46.92
CA ALA A 557 -31.19 19.04 -48.02
C ALA A 557 -32.03 19.10 -49.32
N LEU A 558 -33.20 19.75 -49.30
CA LEU A 558 -34.11 19.84 -50.45
C LEU A 558 -33.86 21.10 -51.30
N SER A 559 -34.21 21.06 -52.59
CA SER A 559 -34.10 22.24 -53.47
C SER A 559 -35.03 23.36 -53.00
N GLU A 560 -34.65 24.61 -53.27
CA GLU A 560 -35.38 25.78 -52.78
C GLU A 560 -36.84 25.79 -53.25
N ASP A 561 -37.11 25.41 -54.50
CA ASP A 561 -38.47 25.33 -55.04
C ASP A 561 -39.33 24.29 -54.29
N VAL A 562 -38.72 23.16 -53.89
CA VAL A 562 -39.39 22.10 -53.11
C VAL A 562 -39.61 22.56 -51.68
N ARG A 563 -38.64 23.26 -51.06
CA ARG A 563 -38.78 23.85 -49.72
C ARG A 563 -39.91 24.88 -49.67
N ILE A 564 -39.98 25.77 -50.65
CA ILE A 564 -41.04 26.78 -50.74
C ILE A 564 -42.41 26.10 -50.83
N LYS A 565 -42.52 25.05 -51.66
CA LYS A 565 -43.76 24.29 -51.81
C LYS A 565 -44.16 23.56 -50.53
N LEU A 566 -43.21 22.89 -49.86
CA LEU A 566 -43.43 22.21 -48.58
C LEU A 566 -43.87 23.18 -47.48
N LYS A 567 -43.17 24.30 -47.36
CA LYS A 567 -43.49 25.35 -46.38
C LYS A 567 -44.90 25.90 -46.62
N LYS A 568 -45.28 26.12 -47.89
CA LYS A 568 -46.63 26.59 -48.24
C LYS A 568 -47.70 25.63 -47.73
N HIS A 569 -47.65 24.36 -48.14
CA HIS A 569 -48.62 23.34 -47.73
C HIS A 569 -48.64 23.15 -46.20
N TYR A 570 -47.50 23.28 -45.52
CA TYR A 570 -47.42 23.09 -44.06
C TYR A 570 -48.17 24.20 -43.34
N LEU A 571 -47.94 25.44 -43.79
CA LEU A 571 -48.57 26.63 -43.23
C LEU A 571 -50.07 26.70 -43.54
N GLU A 572 -50.48 26.35 -44.76
CA GLU A 572 -51.89 26.25 -45.13
C GLU A 572 -52.62 25.19 -44.29
N GLY A 573 -52.01 24.01 -44.09
CA GLY A 573 -52.57 22.98 -43.21
C GLY A 573 -52.72 23.42 -41.75
N ILE A 574 -51.74 24.17 -41.22
CA ILE A 574 -51.85 24.77 -39.86
C ILE A 574 -52.96 25.82 -39.81
N ASN A 575 -53.08 26.68 -40.82
CA ASN A 575 -54.14 27.69 -40.90
C ASN A 575 -55.54 27.04 -40.91
N TYR A 576 -55.73 25.99 -41.71
CA TYR A 576 -56.98 25.23 -41.74
C TYR A 576 -57.26 24.54 -40.40
N TYR A 577 -56.25 23.92 -39.78
CA TYR A 577 -56.40 23.25 -38.49
C TYR A 577 -56.82 24.21 -37.37
N MET A 578 -56.18 25.38 -37.31
CA MET A 578 -56.50 26.42 -36.32
C MET A 578 -57.89 27.04 -36.55
N SER A 579 -58.38 26.99 -37.79
CA SER A 579 -59.72 27.43 -38.17
C SER A 579 -60.78 26.36 -37.95
N GLY A 580 -60.41 25.18 -37.43
CA GLY A 580 -61.32 24.05 -37.20
C GLY A 580 -61.70 23.27 -38.48
N LEU A 581 -61.11 23.64 -39.62
CA LEU A 581 -61.30 23.01 -40.93
C LEU A 581 -60.34 21.81 -41.04
N TYR A 582 -60.61 20.78 -40.24
CA TYR A 582 -59.66 19.68 -40.03
C TYR A 582 -59.50 18.78 -41.26
N LYS A 583 -60.50 18.70 -42.16
CA LYS A 583 -60.38 17.89 -43.40
C LYS A 583 -59.41 18.58 -44.38
N GLU A 584 -59.59 19.87 -44.57
CA GLU A 584 -58.76 20.72 -45.41
C GLU A 584 -57.32 20.78 -44.88
N ALA A 585 -57.15 20.83 -43.55
CA ALA A 585 -55.85 20.73 -42.91
C ALA A 585 -55.11 19.42 -43.23
N ILE A 586 -55.84 18.29 -43.18
CA ILE A 586 -55.27 16.99 -43.53
C ILE A 586 -54.89 16.95 -45.00
N THR A 587 -55.72 17.46 -45.91
CA THR A 587 -55.42 17.50 -47.34
C THR A 587 -54.12 18.23 -47.63
N GLU A 588 -53.91 19.42 -47.06
CA GLU A 588 -52.67 20.18 -47.27
C GLU A 588 -51.44 19.46 -46.69
N TRP A 589 -51.59 18.82 -45.54
CA TRP A 589 -50.53 18.02 -44.93
C TRP A 589 -50.23 16.71 -45.68
N GLU A 590 -51.20 16.12 -46.36
CA GLU A 590 -51.01 14.95 -47.22
C GLU A 590 -50.17 15.27 -48.46
N GLU A 591 -50.25 16.49 -49.00
CA GLU A 591 -49.36 16.95 -50.09
C GLU A 591 -47.89 17.00 -49.65
N ILE A 592 -47.61 17.23 -48.37
CA ILE A 592 -46.25 17.15 -47.82
C ILE A 592 -45.78 15.70 -47.73
N ILE A 593 -46.62 14.79 -47.25
CA ILE A 593 -46.29 13.36 -47.14
C ILE A 593 -45.99 12.75 -48.53
N LYS A 594 -46.60 13.26 -49.61
CA LYS A 594 -46.26 12.82 -50.97
C LYS A 594 -44.84 13.17 -51.40
N ILE A 595 -44.27 14.24 -50.84
CA ILE A 595 -42.93 14.75 -51.16
C ILE A 595 -41.91 14.15 -50.19
N ASP A 596 -42.24 14.11 -48.91
CA ASP A 596 -41.44 13.49 -47.85
C ASP A 596 -42.34 12.64 -46.93
N PRO A 597 -42.42 11.32 -47.18
CA PRO A 597 -43.25 10.41 -46.38
C PRO A 597 -42.82 10.28 -44.92
N ALA A 598 -41.60 10.70 -44.57
CA ALA A 598 -41.02 10.59 -43.24
C ALA A 598 -41.08 11.92 -42.44
N TYR A 599 -41.84 12.91 -42.93
CA TYR A 599 -42.00 14.20 -42.26
C TYR A 599 -42.77 14.04 -40.93
N GLU A 600 -42.04 13.71 -39.87
CA GLU A 600 -42.58 13.20 -38.61
C GLU A 600 -43.57 14.16 -37.94
N SER A 601 -43.30 15.47 -37.97
CA SER A 601 -44.19 16.47 -37.39
C SER A 601 -45.51 16.63 -38.15
N VAL A 602 -45.52 16.41 -39.48
CA VAL A 602 -46.73 16.43 -40.31
C VAL A 602 -47.59 15.20 -40.05
N VAL A 603 -46.98 14.02 -39.91
CA VAL A 603 -47.68 12.77 -39.56
C VAL A 603 -48.41 12.92 -38.23
N GLN A 604 -47.74 13.45 -37.20
CA GLN A 604 -48.36 13.71 -35.89
C GLN A 604 -49.50 14.75 -35.98
N ASN A 605 -49.36 15.77 -36.82
CA ASN A 605 -50.38 16.80 -37.02
C ASN A 605 -51.64 16.21 -37.71
N ILE A 606 -51.48 15.37 -38.73
CA ILE A 606 -52.58 14.64 -39.37
C ILE A 606 -53.28 13.73 -38.37
N GLU A 607 -52.56 12.99 -37.53
CA GLU A 607 -53.19 12.15 -36.48
C GLU A 607 -54.03 12.97 -35.50
N ARG A 608 -53.53 14.14 -35.09
CA ARG A 608 -54.28 15.06 -34.23
C ARG A 608 -55.54 15.58 -34.91
N ALA A 609 -55.47 15.95 -36.19
CA ALA A 609 -56.63 16.37 -36.98
C ALA A 609 -57.65 15.25 -37.18
N LYS A 610 -57.20 14.02 -37.47
CA LYS A 610 -58.07 12.83 -37.58
C LYS A 610 -58.81 12.55 -36.28
N LYS A 611 -58.13 12.66 -35.13
CA LYS A 611 -58.76 12.54 -33.81
C LYS A 611 -59.81 13.62 -33.56
N ARG A 612 -59.61 14.84 -34.05
CA ARG A 612 -60.57 15.96 -33.93
C ARG A 612 -61.77 15.86 -34.89
N LEU A 613 -61.67 15.04 -35.95
CA LEU A 613 -62.78 14.74 -36.87
C LEU A 613 -63.66 13.57 -36.40
N ASN A 614 -63.13 12.67 -35.59
CA ASN A 614 -63.81 11.47 -35.09
C ASN A 614 -64.40 11.65 -33.67
N VAL A 615 -64.55 12.90 -33.21
CA VAL A 615 -65.23 13.33 -31.97
C VAL A 615 -66.28 14.35 -32.39
#